data_AF-A0A924L8M0-F1
#
_entry.id   AF-A0A924L8M0-F1
#
_cell.length_a   1.000
_cell.length_b   1.000
_cell.length_c   1.000
_cell.angle_alpha   90.00
_cell.angle_beta   90.00
_cell.angle_gamma   90.00
#
_symmetry.space_group_name_H-M   'P 1'
#
loop_
_entity.id
_entity.type
_entity.pdbx_description
1 polymer ?
#
loop_
_entity_poly.entity_id
_entity_poly.type
_entity_poly.pdbx_seq_one_letter_code
_entity_poly.pdbx_strand_id
1 'polypeptide(L)'
;MSITNTGSSAESLATTVVTVNYGADRTPALQLSEPGGMDMPASVAGNGTATGVYIFTIPVDQRNNVRLEVDYSVKVPPLVFQGALPL
;
A
#
# COMPACT_ATOMS: atom_id res chain seq x y z
N MET A 1 4.95 -4.93 0.23
CA MET A 1 4.35 -4.71 -1.11
C MET A 1 5.47 -4.54 -2.11
N SER A 2 5.34 -5.11 -3.31
CA SER A 2 6.30 -4.91 -4.40
C SER A 2 5.59 -4.41 -5.66
N ILE A 3 6.22 -3.48 -6.36
CA ILE A 3 5.75 -2.91 -7.63
C ILE A 3 6.83 -3.22 -8.68
N THR A 4 6.44 -3.90 -9.75
CA THR A 4 7.32 -4.19 -10.89
C THR A 4 6.96 -3.28 -12.05
N ASN A 5 7.95 -2.55 -12.55
CA ASN A 5 7.81 -1.77 -13.77
C ASN A 5 8.11 -2.67 -14.97
N THR A 6 7.08 -3.04 -15.73
CA THR A 6 7.21 -3.89 -16.93
C THR A 6 7.59 -3.11 -18.19
N GLY A 7 7.74 -1.79 -18.10
CA GLY A 7 8.24 -0.93 -19.16
C GLY A 7 9.76 -0.86 -19.23
N SER A 8 10.28 -0.19 -20.25
CA SER A 8 11.73 -0.06 -20.49
C SER A 8 12.35 1.19 -19.86
N SER A 9 11.54 2.16 -19.43
CA SER A 9 11.99 3.44 -18.87
C SER A 9 11.74 3.50 -17.38
N ALA A 10 12.52 4.31 -16.65
CA ALA A 10 12.29 4.53 -15.23
C ALA A 10 10.96 5.26 -15.00
N GLU A 11 10.23 4.86 -13.96
CA GLU A 11 8.97 5.46 -13.56
C GLU A 11 9.08 6.00 -12.13
N SER A 12 8.42 7.12 -11.87
CA SER A 12 8.38 7.70 -10.53
C SER A 12 7.35 6.97 -9.67
N LEU A 13 7.74 6.71 -8.43
CA LEU A 13 6.87 6.18 -7.36
C LEU A 13 6.83 7.15 -6.16
N ALA A 14 7.31 8.39 -6.34
CA ALA A 14 7.44 9.38 -5.27
C ALA A 14 6.09 9.81 -4.66
N THR A 15 4.99 9.59 -5.38
CA THR A 15 3.63 9.88 -4.91
C THR A 15 2.94 8.64 -4.34
N THR A 16 3.68 7.57 -4.02
CA THR A 16 3.07 6.35 -3.49
C THR A 16 2.47 6.60 -2.11
N VAL A 17 1.15 6.42 -1.99
CA VAL A 17 0.40 6.50 -0.75
C VAL A 17 -0.35 5.19 -0.55
N VAL A 18 -0.27 4.65 0.66
CA VAL A 18 -1.00 3.47 1.08
C VAL A 18 -1.98 3.86 2.17
N THR A 19 -3.28 3.69 1.90
CA THR A 19 -4.35 3.97 2.86
C THR A 19 -5.02 2.68 3.25
N VAL A 20 -5.22 2.47 4.56
CA VAL A 20 -5.96 1.32 5.08
C VAL A 20 -7.09 1.81 5.96
N ASN A 21 -8.30 1.31 5.68
CA ASN A 21 -9.49 1.54 6.48
C ASN A 21 -10.10 0.18 6.90
N TYR A 22 -10.72 0.08 8.07
CA TYR A 22 -11.36 -1.15 8.55
C TYR A 22 -12.79 -0.91 9.05
N GLY A 23 -13.54 -2.00 9.20
CA GLY A 23 -14.90 -1.99 9.71
C GLY A 23 -15.92 -1.41 8.74
N ALA A 24 -17.19 -1.39 9.16
CA ALA A 24 -18.30 -0.85 8.38
C ALA A 24 -18.17 0.67 8.17
N ASP A 25 -17.66 1.39 9.19
CA ASP A 25 -17.54 2.85 9.19
C ASP A 25 -16.31 3.36 8.45
N ARG A 26 -15.48 2.47 7.88
CA ARG A 26 -14.22 2.81 7.20
C ARG A 26 -13.26 3.61 8.08
N THR A 27 -13.10 3.18 9.33
CA THR A 27 -12.18 3.80 10.27
C THR A 27 -10.74 3.72 9.74
N PRO A 28 -10.01 4.85 9.65
CA PRO A 28 -8.61 4.85 9.25
C PRO A 28 -7.73 4.02 10.20
N ALA A 29 -6.89 3.17 9.63
CA ALA A 29 -5.93 2.39 10.38
C ALA A 29 -4.70 3.25 10.72
N LEU A 30 -4.20 3.09 11.95
CA LEU A 30 -2.97 3.74 12.37
C LEU A 30 -1.77 3.05 11.69
N GLN A 31 -1.00 3.80 10.90
CA GLN A 31 0.26 3.35 10.34
C GLN A 31 1.38 3.40 11.39
N LEU A 32 2.23 2.37 11.40
CA LEU A 32 3.46 2.32 12.18
C LEU A 32 4.65 2.35 11.23
N SER A 33 5.52 3.36 11.38
CA SER A 33 6.76 3.46 10.60
C SER A 33 7.89 2.63 11.24
N GLU A 34 7.83 2.38 12.54
CA GLU A 34 8.85 1.65 13.27
C GLU A 34 8.24 0.65 14.27
N PRO A 35 8.92 -0.48 14.55
CA PRO A 35 10.09 -0.97 13.82
C PRO A 35 9.70 -1.62 12.49
N GLY A 36 10.56 -1.50 11.47
CA GLY A 36 10.47 -2.30 10.23
C GLY A 36 9.58 -1.75 9.12
N GLY A 37 8.96 -0.58 9.29
CA GLY A 37 8.39 0.15 8.16
C GLY A 37 9.47 0.62 7.19
N MET A 38 9.14 0.62 5.90
CA MET A 38 10.04 1.04 4.83
C MET A 38 9.19 1.65 3.72
N ASP A 39 9.38 2.94 3.46
CA ASP A 39 8.66 3.62 2.38
C ASP A 39 9.06 3.04 1.01
N MET A 40 8.17 3.23 0.03
CA MET A 40 8.49 2.86 -1.36
C MET A 40 9.64 3.75 -1.87
N PRO A 41 10.67 3.20 -2.53
CA PRO A 41 11.65 3.99 -3.25
C PRO A 41 10.98 4.98 -4.22
N ALA A 42 11.51 6.20 -4.33
CA ALA A 42 10.88 7.26 -5.13
C ALA A 42 10.85 7.01 -6.65
N SER A 43 11.59 6.00 -7.14
CA SER A 43 11.68 5.63 -8.55
C SER A 43 11.99 4.15 -8.70
N VAL A 44 11.54 3.56 -9.81
CA VAL A 44 11.84 2.19 -10.22
C VAL A 44 12.33 2.20 -11.66
N ALA A 45 13.49 1.59 -11.90
CA ALA A 45 14.04 1.44 -13.25
C ALA A 45 13.12 0.59 -14.14
N GLY A 46 13.27 0.71 -15.47
CA GLY A 46 12.59 -0.18 -16.40
C GLY A 46 12.96 -1.65 -16.14
N ASN A 47 11.97 -2.53 -16.19
CA ASN A 47 12.06 -3.94 -15.77
C ASN A 47 12.49 -4.17 -14.31
N GLY A 48 12.56 -3.11 -13.50
CA GLY A 48 12.93 -3.17 -12.10
C GLY A 48 11.75 -3.45 -11.18
N THR A 49 12.06 -3.85 -9.95
CA THR A 49 11.07 -4.04 -8.88
C THR A 49 11.45 -3.18 -7.68
N ALA A 50 10.51 -2.38 -7.19
CA ALA A 50 10.63 -1.62 -5.95
C ALA A 50 9.78 -2.28 -4.86
N THR A 51 10.27 -2.25 -3.61
CA THR A 51 9.59 -2.87 -2.46
C THR A 51 9.47 -1.85 -1.34
N GLY A 52 8.29 -1.81 -0.73
CA GLY A 52 8.02 -1.06 0.50
C GLY A 52 7.29 -1.93 1.52
N VAL A 53 7.40 -1.58 2.80
CA VAL A 53 6.79 -2.24 3.94
C VAL A 53 5.96 -1.22 4.70
N TYR A 54 4.64 -1.40 4.67
CA TYR A 54 3.67 -0.55 5.36
C TYR A 54 2.97 -1.40 6.43
N ILE A 55 3.02 -0.95 7.68
CA ILE A 55 2.49 -1.68 8.83
C ILE A 55 1.32 -0.88 9.38
N PHE A 56 0.18 -1.53 9.60
CA PHE A 56 -1.03 -0.90 10.12
C PHE A 56 -1.59 -1.67 11.31
N THR A 57 -2.09 -0.94 12.31
CA THR A 57 -2.78 -1.53 13.46
C THR A 57 -4.27 -1.63 13.18
N ILE A 58 -4.81 -2.85 13.27
CA ILE A 58 -6.25 -3.14 13.07
C ILE A 58 -6.74 -4.02 14.24
N PRO A 59 -7.80 -3.60 14.96
CA PRO A 59 -8.44 -4.42 15.98
C PRO A 59 -8.84 -5.79 15.44
N VAL A 60 -8.57 -6.86 16.20
CA VAL A 60 -8.75 -8.25 15.74
C VAL A 60 -10.19 -8.53 15.31
N ASP A 61 -11.16 -8.00 16.06
CA ASP A 61 -12.60 -8.12 15.81
C ASP A 61 -13.08 -7.36 14.56
N GLN A 62 -12.27 -6.46 14.01
CA GLN A 62 -12.56 -5.67 12.80
C GLN A 62 -11.80 -6.16 11.55
N ARG A 63 -10.96 -7.20 11.69
CA ARG A 63 -10.15 -7.73 10.57
C ARG A 63 -10.96 -8.44 9.50
N ASN A 64 -12.25 -8.67 9.71
CA ASN A 64 -13.16 -9.29 8.74
C ASN A 64 -13.56 -8.34 7.58
N ASN A 65 -13.33 -7.03 7.71
CA ASN A 65 -13.60 -6.05 6.66
C ASN A 65 -12.51 -4.97 6.64
N VAL A 66 -11.47 -5.20 5.86
CA VAL A 66 -10.37 -4.27 5.65
C VAL A 66 -10.35 -3.83 4.20
N ARG A 67 -10.18 -2.53 3.95
CA ARG A 67 -9.97 -1.93 2.63
C ARG A 67 -8.59 -1.29 2.57
N LEU A 68 -7.77 -1.77 1.66
CA LEU A 68 -6.46 -1.25 1.31
C LEU A 68 -6.56 -0.52 -0.02
N GLU A 69 -6.05 0.71 -0.06
CA GLU A 69 -5.91 1.51 -1.27
C GLU A 69 -4.44 1.85 -1.49
N VAL A 70 -3.97 1.65 -2.72
CA VAL A 70 -2.61 2.00 -3.15
C VAL A 70 -2.71 2.95 -4.33
N ASP A 71 -2.38 4.21 -4.09
CA ASP A 71 -2.21 5.22 -5.12
C ASP A 71 -0.70 5.39 -5.36
N TYR A 72 -0.20 4.91 -6.49
CA TYR A 72 1.23 4.95 -6.82
C TYR A 72 1.57 5.96 -7.91
N SER A 73 0.56 6.57 -8.56
CA SER A 73 0.75 7.46 -9.69
C SER A 73 -0.51 8.27 -9.95
N VAL A 74 -0.35 9.58 -10.08
CA VAL A 74 -1.44 10.50 -10.46
C VAL A 74 -2.03 10.22 -11.86
N LYS A 75 -1.39 9.34 -12.65
CA LYS A 75 -1.84 8.95 -14.00
C LYS A 75 -2.73 7.71 -14.00
N VAL A 76 -2.77 6.95 -12.90
CA VAL A 76 -3.46 5.66 -12.82
C VAL A 76 -4.44 5.70 -11.66
N PRO A 77 -5.68 5.16 -11.83
CA PRO A 77 -6.60 5.04 -10.70
C PRO A 77 -6.00 4.22 -9.56
N PRO A 78 -6.31 4.54 -8.29
CA PRO A 78 -5.83 3.77 -7.15
C PRO A 78 -6.27 2.31 -7.21
N LEU A 79 -5.37 1.40 -6.79
CA LEU A 79 -5.67 -0.01 -6.62
C LEU A 79 -6.41 -0.21 -5.31
N VAL A 80 -7.58 -0.84 -5.34
CA VAL A 80 -8.40 -1.08 -4.14
C VAL A 80 -8.56 -2.57 -3.91
N PHE A 81 -8.19 -3.02 -2.71
CA PHE A 81 -8.38 -4.38 -2.23
C PHE A 81 -9.30 -4.34 -1.02
N GLN A 82 -10.26 -5.26 -0.94
CA GLN A 82 -11.14 -5.37 0.20
C GLN A 82 -11.40 -6.83 0.57
N GLY A 83 -11.39 -7.13 1.87
CA GLY A 83 -11.73 -8.45 2.37
C GLY A 83 -11.37 -8.65 3.83
N ALA A 84 -11.54 -9.89 4.28
CA ALA A 84 -11.07 -10.33 5.59
C ALA A 84 -9.56 -10.60 5.55
N LEU A 85 -8.85 -10.25 6.62
CA LEU A 85 -7.47 -10.67 6.82
C LEU A 85 -7.42 -12.11 7.36
N PRO A 86 -6.37 -12.87 7.04
CA PRO A 86 -6.10 -14.16 7.68
C PRO A 86 -5.98 -14.02 9.21
N LEU A 87 -6.47 -15.03 9.93
CA LEU A 87 -6.36 -15.16 11.39
C LEU A 87 -5.07 -15.88 11.79
#